data_AF-F4B5U4-F1
#
_entry.id   AF-F4B5U4-F1
#
_cell.length_a   1.000
_cell.length_b   1.000
_cell.length_c   1.000
_cell.angle_alpha   90.00
_cell.angle_beta   90.00
_cell.angle_gamma   90.00
#
_symmetry.space_group_name_H-M   'P 1'
#
loop_
_entity.id
_entity.type
_entity.pdbx_description
1 polymer ?
#
loop_
_entity_poly.entity_id
_entity_poly.type
_entity_poly.pdbx_seq_one_letter_code
_entity_poly.pdbx_strand_id
1 'polypeptide(L)'
;MKDFRSKKVAIVANCILNQNSKVIGFAKYKGMVKDIVDLLYEYNYGILQLPCPETLFAGARRWWQVRDQYDTEGYREHCRMLGFGLH
;
A
#
# COMPACT_ATOMS: atom_id res chain seq x y z
N MET A 1 28.31 12.57 -18.51
CA MET A 1 27.08 11.76 -18.47
C MET A 1 25.97 12.60 -17.88
N LYS A 2 24.81 12.72 -18.54
CA LYS A 2 23.70 13.57 -18.07
C LYS A 2 22.73 12.71 -17.26
N ASP A 3 22.42 13.12 -16.02
CA ASP A 3 21.49 12.41 -15.12
C ASP A 3 20.05 12.89 -15.37
N PHE A 4 19.17 11.97 -15.77
CA PHE A 4 17.77 12.26 -16.13
C PHE A 4 16.77 12.05 -14.99
N ARG A 5 17.21 11.67 -13.79
CA ARG A 5 16.32 11.36 -12.66
C ARG A 5 15.60 12.62 -12.17
N SER A 6 14.28 12.55 -12.03
CA SER A 6 13.46 13.63 -11.45
C SER A 6 13.70 13.86 -9.95
N LYS A 7 14.24 12.85 -9.25
CA LYS A 7 14.44 12.80 -7.78
C LYS A 7 13.14 12.97 -6.98
N LYS A 8 11.98 12.78 -7.61
CA LYS A 8 10.67 12.79 -6.96
C LYS A 8 10.25 11.36 -6.63
N VAL A 9 9.78 11.13 -5.41
CA VAL A 9 9.31 9.81 -4.95
C VAL A 9 7.94 9.96 -4.32
N ALA A 10 7.00 9.10 -4.72
CA ALA A 10 5.68 8.97 -4.13
C ALA A 10 5.61 7.67 -3.33
N ILE A 11 5.27 7.78 -2.06
CA ILE A 11 5.03 6.63 -1.19
C ILE A 11 3.55 6.25 -1.33
N VAL A 12 3.26 5.04 -1.77
CA VAL A 12 1.89 4.59 -2.05
C VAL A 12 1.54 3.34 -1.26
N ALA A 13 0.28 3.24 -0.83
CA ALA A 13 -0.23 2.03 -0.21
C ALA A 13 -0.27 0.88 -1.23
N ASN A 14 0.01 -0.35 -0.76
CA ASN A 14 -0.03 -1.57 -1.58
C ASN A 14 -1.30 -1.68 -2.45
N CYS A 15 -2.46 -1.29 -1.92
CA CYS A 15 -3.72 -1.42 -2.64
C CYS A 15 -3.79 -0.53 -3.89
N ILE A 16 -3.02 0.56 -3.98
CA ILE A 16 -2.94 1.38 -5.20
C ILE A 16 -2.30 0.60 -6.35
N LEU A 17 -1.28 -0.21 -6.05
CA LEU A 17 -0.54 -0.99 -7.05
C LEU A 17 -1.07 -2.42 -7.21
N ASN A 18 -1.79 -2.94 -6.22
CA ASN A 18 -2.29 -4.29 -6.20
C ASN A 18 -3.65 -4.37 -5.50
N GLN A 19 -4.74 -4.15 -6.25
CA GLN A 19 -6.10 -4.28 -5.72
C GLN A 19 -6.44 -5.70 -5.27
N ASN A 20 -5.68 -6.72 -5.65
CA ASN A 20 -5.85 -8.09 -5.12
C ASN A 20 -5.51 -8.18 -3.62
N SER A 21 -4.83 -7.18 -3.07
CA SER A 21 -4.60 -7.05 -1.61
C SER A 21 -5.79 -6.44 -0.85
N LYS A 22 -6.79 -5.93 -1.57
CA LYS A 22 -7.98 -5.33 -0.99
C LYS A 22 -8.95 -6.42 -0.52
N VAL A 23 -9.75 -6.10 0.50
CA VAL A 23 -10.84 -6.96 0.98
C VAL A 23 -11.74 -7.36 -0.20
N ILE A 24 -12.13 -8.63 -0.20
CA ILE A 24 -13.04 -9.20 -1.20
C ILE A 24 -14.30 -8.34 -1.31
N GLY A 25 -14.68 -7.97 -2.54
CA GLY A 25 -15.86 -7.14 -2.83
C GLY A 25 -15.61 -5.62 -2.79
N PHE A 26 -14.44 -5.16 -2.35
CA PHE A 26 -14.11 -3.72 -2.27
C PHE A 26 -13.11 -3.24 -3.34
N ALA A 27 -12.61 -4.13 -4.19
CA ALA A 27 -11.75 -3.77 -5.30
C ALA A 27 -12.55 -3.02 -6.37
N LYS A 28 -12.07 -1.84 -6.76
CA LYS A 28 -12.69 -1.02 -7.83
C LYS A 28 -11.98 -1.18 -9.19
N TYR A 29 -10.78 -1.77 -9.18
CA TYR A 29 -9.98 -2.02 -10.36
C TYR A 29 -9.50 -3.47 -10.36
N LYS A 30 -9.22 -4.00 -11.56
CA LYS A 30 -8.72 -5.39 -11.73
C LYS A 30 -7.28 -5.59 -11.24
N GLY A 31 -6.52 -4.51 -11.09
CA GLY A 31 -5.09 -4.56 -10.74
C GLY A 31 -4.66 -3.28 -10.05
N MET A 32 -3.97 -2.40 -10.77
CA MET A 32 -3.60 -1.08 -10.25
C MET A 32 -4.79 -0.11 -10.31
N VAL A 33 -4.79 0.87 -9.41
CA VAL A 33 -5.64 2.08 -9.54
C VAL A 33 -5.01 2.95 -10.62
N LYS A 34 -5.41 2.70 -11.87
CA LYS A 34 -4.76 3.25 -13.08
C LYS A 34 -4.64 4.78 -13.02
N ASP A 35 -5.70 5.48 -12.62
CA ASP A 35 -5.73 6.93 -12.59
C ASP A 35 -4.64 7.54 -11.69
N ILE A 36 -4.31 6.87 -10.57
CA ILE A 36 -3.25 7.32 -9.66
C ILE A 36 -1.88 7.02 -10.26
N VAL A 37 -1.71 5.84 -10.87
CA VAL A 37 -0.43 5.45 -11.49
C VAL A 37 -0.10 6.36 -12.67
N ASP A 38 -1.08 6.66 -13.51
CA ASP A 38 -0.92 7.57 -14.65
C ASP A 38 -0.55 8.98 -14.19
N LEU A 39 -1.21 9.48 -13.14
CA LEU A 39 -0.90 10.78 -12.55
C LEU A 39 0.56 10.83 -12.06
N LEU A 40 1.00 9.82 -11.30
CA LEU A 40 2.38 9.76 -10.80
C LEU A 40 3.40 9.70 -11.95
N TYR A 41 3.06 8.96 -13.01
CA TYR A 41 3.88 8.88 -14.22
C TYR A 41 4.00 10.24 -14.93
N GLU A 42 2.88 10.93 -15.16
CA GLU A 42 2.82 12.24 -15.82
C GLU A 42 3.70 13.28 -15.10
N TYR A 43 3.68 13.28 -13.77
CA TYR A 43 4.49 14.20 -12.97
C TYR A 43 5.92 13.71 -12.70
N ASN A 44 6.34 12.60 -13.33
CA ASN A 44 7.66 12.00 -13.24
C ASN A 44 8.05 11.58 -11.81
N TYR A 45 7.12 10.99 -11.05
CA TYR A 45 7.41 10.41 -9.73
C TYR A 45 7.90 8.96 -9.87
N GLY A 46 8.97 8.62 -9.15
CA GLY A 46 9.26 7.23 -8.80
C GLY A 46 8.28 6.74 -7.72
N ILE A 47 7.95 5.45 -7.71
CA ILE A 47 6.97 4.90 -6.78
C ILE A 47 7.68 4.02 -5.75
N LEU A 48 7.44 4.30 -4.46
CA LEU A 48 7.84 3.44 -3.35
C LEU A 48 6.58 2.84 -2.72
N GLN A 49 6.47 1.52 -2.76
CA GLN A 49 5.32 0.80 -2.23
C GLN A 49 5.49 0.53 -0.74
N LEU A 50 4.47 0.84 0.06
CA LEU A 50 4.39 0.38 1.44
C LEU A 50 3.71 -1.00 1.51
N PRO A 51 4.19 -1.90 2.39
CA PRO A 51 3.46 -3.12 2.70
C PRO A 51 2.07 -2.80 3.26
N CYS A 52 1.10 -3.68 3.03
CA CYS A 52 -0.25 -3.53 3.59
C CYS A 52 -0.28 -4.15 4.99
N PRO A 53 -0.37 -3.36 6.07
CA PRO A 53 -0.36 -3.90 7.42
C PRO A 53 -1.56 -4.84 7.66
N GLU A 54 -2.72 -4.55 7.10
CA GLU A 54 -3.90 -5.40 7.25
C GLU A 54 -3.73 -6.77 6.58
N THR A 55 -3.13 -6.81 5.39
CA THR A 55 -2.92 -8.07 4.67
C THR A 55 -1.79 -8.88 5.27
N LEU A 56 -0.73 -8.23 5.77
CA LEU A 56 0.35 -8.93 6.47
C LEU A 56 -0.09 -9.46 7.84
N PHE A 57 -0.97 -8.75 8.53
CA PHE A 57 -1.47 -9.18 9.84
C PHE A 57 -2.59 -10.23 9.75
N ALA A 58 -3.61 -10.00 8.91
CA ALA A 58 -4.83 -10.80 8.86
C ALA A 58 -4.98 -11.66 7.60
N GLY A 59 -4.03 -11.57 6.66
CA GLY A 59 -4.04 -12.32 5.40
C GLY A 59 -4.95 -11.73 4.32
N ALA A 60 -4.83 -12.27 3.10
CA ALA A 60 -5.57 -11.80 1.92
C ALA A 60 -7.06 -12.17 1.92
N ARG A 61 -7.47 -13.19 2.68
CA ARG A 61 -8.87 -13.66 2.79
C ARG A 61 -9.65 -12.99 3.93
N ARG A 62 -9.10 -11.92 4.51
CA ARG A 62 -9.75 -11.17 5.60
C ARG A 62 -11.06 -10.56 5.13
N TRP A 63 -12.00 -10.43 6.05
CA TRP A 63 -13.19 -9.60 5.93
C TRP A 63 -12.88 -8.12 6.22
N TRP A 64 -13.87 -7.25 6.02
CA TRP A 64 -13.76 -5.84 6.36
C TRP A 64 -13.67 -5.68 7.87
N GLN A 65 -12.74 -4.84 8.31
CA GLN A 65 -12.60 -4.50 9.72
C GLN A 65 -12.56 -2.98 9.88
N VAL A 66 -13.20 -2.49 10.93
CA VAL A 66 -13.14 -1.08 11.33
C VAL A 66 -11.92 -0.84 12.21
N ARG A 67 -11.59 0.45 12.42
CA ARG A 67 -10.44 0.86 13.23
C ARG A 67 -10.40 0.16 14.59
N ASP A 68 -11.52 0.13 15.30
CA ASP A 68 -11.60 -0.45 16.65
C ASP A 68 -11.30 -1.96 16.67
N GLN A 69 -11.60 -2.67 15.58
CA GLN A 69 -11.27 -4.09 15.45
C GLN A 69 -9.78 -4.33 15.17
N TYR A 70 -9.11 -3.35 14.57
CA TYR A 70 -7.66 -3.34 14.43
C TYR A 70 -6.94 -2.71 15.63
N ASP A 71 -7.67 -2.08 16.56
CA ASP A 71 -7.08 -1.37 17.69
C ASP A 71 -6.65 -2.31 18.83
N THR A 72 -5.82 -3.29 18.46
CA THR A 72 -5.25 -4.30 19.34
C THR A 72 -3.76 -4.06 19.51
N GLU A 73 -3.20 -4.44 20.66
CA GLU A 73 -1.75 -4.28 20.88
C GLU A 73 -0.92 -5.02 19.82
N GLY A 74 -1.33 -6.24 19.44
CA GLY A 74 -0.64 -7.02 18.42
C GLY A 74 -0.62 -6.37 17.04
N TYR A 75 -1.73 -5.74 16.62
CA TYR A 75 -1.76 -5.01 15.34
C TYR A 75 -0.92 -3.72 15.40
N ARG A 76 -0.96 -2.99 16.53
CA ARG A 76 -0.14 -1.79 16.73
C ARG A 76 1.35 -2.12 16.71
N GLU A 77 1.76 -3.19 17.40
CA GLU A 77 3.14 -3.68 17.39
C GLU A 77 3.56 -4.11 15.98
N HIS A 78 2.72 -4.86 15.27
CA HIS A 78 2.95 -5.22 13.87
C HIS A 78 3.19 -3.98 12.98
N CYS A 79 2.35 -2.95 13.12
CA CYS A 79 2.53 -1.69 12.38
C CYS A 79 3.82 -0.97 12.76
N ARG A 80 4.21 -0.97 14.04
CA ARG A 80 5.49 -0.39 14.49
C ARG A 80 6.67 -1.11 13.84
N MET A 81 6.69 -2.45 13.85
CA MET A 81 7.75 -3.24 13.22
C MET A 81 7.87 -2.95 11.72
N LEU A 82 6.73 -2.91 11.01
CA LEU A 82 6.70 -2.55 9.59
C LEU A 82 7.26 -1.15 9.33
N GLY A 83 6.96 -0.18 10.19
CA GLY A 83 7.47 1.19 10.07
C GLY A 83 8.99 1.30 10.21
N PHE A 84 9.62 0.39 10.95
CA PHE A 84 11.09 0.32 11.11
C PHE A 84 11.78 -0.52 10.03
N GLY A 85 11.03 -1.10 9.07
CA GLY A 85 11.61 -1.99 8.05
C GLY A 85 12.06 -3.34 8.62
N LEU A 86 11.60 -3.69 9.82
CA LEU A 86 11.83 -5.00 10.43
C LEU A 86 10.75 -5.93 9.89
N HIS A 87 11.12 -6.82 8.97
CA HIS A 87 10.22 -7.78 8.31
C HIS A 87 10.77 -9.19 8.48
#